data_AF-A0A1Q7NSP9-F1
#
_entry.id   AF-A0A1Q7NSP9-F1
#
_cell.length_a   1.000
_cell.length_b   1.000
_cell.length_c   1.000
_cell.angle_alpha   90.00
_cell.angle_beta   90.00
_cell.angle_gamma   90.00
#
_symmetry.space_group_name_H-M   'P 1'
#
loop_
_entity.id
_entity.type
_entity.pdbx_description
1 polymer ?
#
loop_
_entity_poly.entity_id
_entity_poly.type
_entity_poly.pdbx_seq_one_letter_code
_entity_poly.pdbx_strand_id
1 'polypeptide(L)'
;MKAIVSVSKTYIHRGNHWHRSKTKKRWHIYYYDEEGTFRTEKVNWLAAMYYKTQKRHRIRGICQNCGQTWLFFVKSRREKLECPNCE
;
A
#
# COMPACT_ATOMS: atom_id res chain seq x y z
N MET A 1 -11.00 -7.00 1.93
CA MET A 1 -10.73 -5.56 2.17
C MET A 1 -9.42 -5.16 1.48
N LYS A 2 -9.34 -4.04 0.75
CA LYS A 2 -8.10 -3.61 0.08
C LYS A 2 -7.12 -3.01 1.10
N ALA A 3 -5.93 -3.60 1.26
CA ALA A 3 -4.90 -3.04 2.11
C ALA A 3 -4.08 -1.99 1.33
N ILE A 4 -4.45 -0.71 1.45
CA ILE A 4 -3.78 0.39 0.75
C ILE A 4 -2.39 0.63 1.34
N VAL A 5 -1.34 0.50 0.52
CA VAL A 5 0.05 0.70 0.95
C VAL A 5 0.62 2.02 0.44
N SER A 6 0.15 2.50 -0.71
CA SER A 6 0.62 3.77 -1.27
C SER A 6 -0.45 4.44 -2.13
N VAL A 7 -0.39 5.77 -2.15
CA VAL A 7 -1.17 6.62 -3.03
C VAL A 7 -0.24 7.65 -3.62
N SER A 8 -0.13 7.70 -4.95
CA SER A 8 0.78 8.61 -5.63
C SER A 8 0.16 9.21 -6.89
N LYS A 9 0.70 10.36 -7.31
CA LYS A 9 0.33 11.02 -8.55
C LYS A 9 1.45 10.82 -9.55
N THR A 10 1.20 10.10 -10.64
CA THR A 10 2.22 9.69 -11.62
C THR A 10 1.84 10.14 -13.03
N TYR A 11 2.80 10.15 -13.94
CA TYR A 11 2.56 10.48 -15.34
C TYR A 11 1.74 9.40 -16.05
N ILE A 12 0.88 9.80 -17.00
CA ILE A 12 0.05 8.85 -17.76
C ILE A 12 0.93 7.84 -18.53
N HIS A 13 2.06 8.29 -19.07
CA HIS A 13 3.00 7.48 -19.85
C HIS A 13 4.26 7.18 -19.05
N ARG A 14 4.11 6.60 -17.85
CA ARG A 14 5.19 6.31 -16.90
C ARG A 14 6.38 5.48 -17.42
N GLY A 15 6.23 4.81 -18.56
CA GLY A 15 7.31 4.02 -19.18
C GLY A 15 8.32 4.85 -19.97
N ASN A 16 7.98 6.10 -20.30
CA ASN A 16 8.93 7.01 -20.94
C ASN A 16 9.73 7.74 -19.85
N HIS A 17 11.06 7.74 -19.94
CA HIS A 17 11.92 8.34 -18.91
C HIS A 17 11.94 9.88 -18.98
N TRP A 18 11.58 10.46 -20.12
CA TRP A 18 11.56 11.91 -20.32
C TRP A 18 10.14 12.46 -20.34
N HIS A 19 9.85 13.36 -19.40
CA HIS A 19 8.56 14.00 -19.27
C HIS A 19 8.68 15.52 -19.38
N ARG A 20 7.84 16.12 -20.23
CA ARG A 20 7.68 17.57 -20.27
C ARG A 20 6.93 18.02 -19.01
N SER A 21 7.20 19.23 -18.52
CA SER A 21 6.54 19.80 -17.33
C SER A 21 5.00 19.78 -17.40
N LYS A 22 4.44 19.98 -18.60
CA LYS A 22 2.98 19.98 -18.88
C LYS A 22 2.36 18.58 -19.04
N THR A 23 3.15 17.51 -18.87
CA THR A 23 2.66 16.15 -19.06
C THR A 23 1.57 15.85 -18.03
N LYS A 24 0.41 15.38 -18.51
CA LYS A 24 -0.72 15.05 -17.66
C LYS A 24 -0.34 13.94 -16.67
N LYS A 25 -0.80 14.12 -15.43
CA LYS A 25 -0.61 13.17 -14.33
C LYS A 25 -1.96 12.61 -13.86
N ARG A 26 -1.97 11.38 -13.36
CA ARG A 26 -3.15 10.71 -12.78
C ARG A 26 -2.82 10.19 -11.39
N TRP A 27 -3.87 10.02 -10.57
CA TRP A 27 -3.71 9.40 -9.26
C TRP A 27 -3.79 7.89 -9.38
N HIS A 28 -2.92 7.24 -8.62
CA HIS A 28 -2.83 5.79 -8.52
C HIS A 28 -2.85 5.39 -7.05
N ILE A 29 -3.57 4.32 -6.76
CA ILE A 29 -3.49 3.59 -5.50
C ILE A 29 -2.78 2.26 -5.73
N TYR A 30 -2.03 1.85 -4.72
CA TYR A 30 -1.29 0.59 -4.68
C TYR A 30 -1.74 -0.15 -3.45
N TYR A 31 -2.22 -1.37 -3.64
CA TYR A 31 -2.84 -2.13 -2.57
C TYR A 31 -2.61 -3.63 -2.74
N TYR A 32 -2.76 -4.35 -1.64
CA TYR A 32 -2.91 -5.80 -1.65
C TYR A 32 -4.39 -6.14 -1.65
N ASP A 33 -4.77 -7.07 -2.52
CA ASP A 33 -6.09 -7.70 -2.46
C ASP A 33 -6.15 -8.75 -1.33
N GLU A 34 -7.31 -9.40 -1.19
CA GLU A 34 -7.53 -10.41 -0.15
C GLU A 34 -6.67 -11.65 -0.34
N GLU A 35 -6.28 -11.94 -1.58
CA GLU A 35 -5.39 -13.04 -1.95
C GLU A 35 -3.91 -12.69 -1.71
N GLY A 36 -3.60 -11.48 -1.25
CA GLY A 36 -2.24 -11.02 -1.02
C GLY A 36 -1.49 -10.64 -2.31
N THR A 37 -2.20 -10.46 -3.42
CA THR A 37 -1.64 -9.99 -4.69
C THR A 37 -1.56 -8.47 -4.73
N PHE A 38 -0.40 -7.95 -5.16
CA PHE A 38 -0.19 -6.52 -5.28
C PHE A 38 -0.84 -5.97 -6.56
N ARG A 39 -1.79 -5.04 -6.42
CA ARG A 39 -2.52 -4.42 -7.52
C ARG A 39 -2.32 -2.90 -7.54
N THR A 40 -2.55 -2.34 -8.72
CA THR A 40 -2.54 -0.89 -8.95
C THR A 40 -3.83 -0.46 -9.62
N GLU A 41 -4.42 0.63 -9.16
CA GLU A 41 -5.69 1.15 -9.69
C GLU A 41 -5.63 2.66 -9.89
N LYS A 42 -6.27 3.14 -10.96
CA LYS A 42 -6.37 4.57 -11.29
C LYS A 42 -7.57 5.16 -10.57
N VAL A 43 -7.39 6.30 -9.93
CA VAL A 43 -8.47 6.96 -9.18
C VAL A 43 -8.56 8.44 -9.50
N ASN A 44 -9.71 9.05 -9.20
CA ASN A 44 -9.84 10.50 -9.22
C ASN A 44 -9.18 11.13 -7.97
N TRP A 45 -9.15 12.46 -7.91
CA TRP A 45 -8.50 13.18 -6.81
C TRP A 45 -9.19 12.98 -5.45
N LEU A 46 -10.52 13.00 -5.40
CA LEU A 46 -11.29 12.80 -4.15
C LEU A 46 -11.01 11.42 -3.55
N ALA A 47 -11.08 10.38 -4.37
CA ALA A 47 -10.77 9.02 -3.97
C ALA A 47 -9.30 8.90 -3.51
N ALA A 48 -8.35 9.54 -4.20
CA ALA A 48 -6.95 9.55 -3.77
C ALA A 48 -6.78 10.15 -2.36
N MET A 49 -7.47 11.24 -2.06
CA MET A 49 -7.42 11.85 -0.73
C MET A 49 -8.04 10.94 0.33
N TYR A 50 -9.19 10.33 0.05
CA TYR A 50 -9.79 9.31 0.92
C TYR A 50 -8.82 8.16 1.21
N TYR A 51 -8.20 7.57 0.18
CA TYR A 51 -7.27 6.46 0.35
C TYR A 51 -5.97 6.85 1.07
N LYS A 52 -5.53 8.12 1.01
CA LYS A 52 -4.40 8.58 1.83
C LYS A 52 -4.69 8.47 3.33
N THR A 53 -5.93 8.69 3.75
CA THR A 53 -6.33 8.56 5.18
C THR A 53 -6.37 7.10 5.64
N GLN A 54 -6.52 6.16 4.70
CA GLN A 54 -6.61 4.72 4.95
C GLN A 54 -5.30 3.97 4.71
N LYS A 55 -4.23 4.69 4.37
CA LYS A 55 -2.92 4.11 4.10
C LYS A 55 -2.44 3.31 5.31
N ARG A 56 -2.01 2.08 5.06
CA ARG A 56 -1.41 1.17 6.03
C ARG A 56 0.09 1.01 5.72
N HIS A 57 0.86 0.73 6.76
CA HIS A 57 2.26 0.35 6.66
C HIS A 57 2.36 -1.17 6.52
N ARG A 58 3.09 -1.62 5.50
CA ARG A 58 3.50 -3.02 5.38
C ARG A 58 4.68 -3.26 6.31
N ILE A 59 4.52 -4.15 7.28
CA ILE A 59 5.56 -4.55 8.22
C ILE A 59 5.73 -6.06 8.11
N ARG A 60 6.97 -6.52 7.99
CA ARG A 60 7.31 -7.94 8.08
C ARG A 60 7.76 -8.22 9.51
N GLY A 61 7.03 -9.06 10.22
CA GLY A 61 7.36 -9.47 11.58
C GLY A 61 7.75 -10.94 11.60
N ILE A 62 8.67 -11.29 12.50
CA ILE A 62 9.03 -12.68 12.81
C ILE A 62 8.63 -12.92 14.26
N CYS A 63 7.87 -13.97 14.54
CA CYS A 63 7.56 -14.34 15.93
C CYS A 63 8.78 -15.00 16.54
N GLN A 64 9.15 -14.58 17.74
CA GLN A 64 10.26 -15.20 18.48
C GLN A 64 9.91 -16.57 19.05
N ASN A 65 8.63 -16.90 19.22
CA ASN A 65 8.19 -18.16 19.82
C ASN A 65 8.11 -19.30 18.79
N CYS A 66 7.43 -19.10 17.66
CA CYS A 66 7.28 -20.14 16.63
C CYS A 66 8.17 -19.92 15.38
N GLY A 67 8.94 -18.83 15.32
CA GLY A 67 9.85 -18.53 14.20
C GLY A 67 9.16 -18.20 12.87
N GLN A 68 7.83 -18.26 12.80
CA GLN A 68 7.09 -17.95 11.58
C GLN A 68 7.14 -16.46 11.27
N THR A 69 7.00 -16.16 9.98
CA THR A 69 7.09 -14.80 9.44
C THR A 69 5.76 -14.40 8.81
N TRP A 70 5.25 -13.22 9.16
CA TRP A 70 4.02 -12.68 8.57
C TRP A 70 4.20 -11.26 8.08
N LEU A 71 3.29 -10.89 7.18
CA LEU A 71 3.10 -9.54 6.70
C LEU A 71 1.90 -8.93 7.40
N PHE A 72 2.15 -7.85 8.14
CA PHE A 72 1.12 -7.05 8.80
C PHE A 72 0.87 -5.75 8.03
N PHE A 73 -0.39 -5.31 8.04
CA PHE A 73 -0.83 -4.03 7.49
C PHE A 73 -1.39 -3.16 8.61
N VAL A 74 -0.53 -2.36 9.25
CA VAL A 74 -0.89 -1.54 10.42
C VAL A 74 -1.15 -0.09 10.05
N LYS A 75 -1.97 0.64 10.82
CA LYS A 75 -2.16 2.08 10.56
C LYS A 75 -0.96 2.88 11.09
N SER A 76 -0.41 2.47 12.23
CA SER A 76 0.78 3.02 12.85
C SER A 76 1.88 1.98 13.00
N ARG A 77 3.13 2.36 12.77
CA ARG A 77 4.29 1.49 13.02
C ARG A 77 4.50 1.13 14.50
N ARG A 78 3.82 1.83 15.41
CA ARG A 78 3.90 1.59 16.86
C ARG A 78 2.80 0.65 17.38
N GLU A 79 1.92 0.16 16.51
CA GLU A 79 0.92 -0.84 16.90
C GLU A 79 1.63 -2.10 17.40
N LYS A 80 1.18 -2.61 18.55
CA LYS A 80 1.65 -3.91 19.06
C LYS A 80 1.11 -4.98 18.11
N LEU A 81 2.03 -5.78 17.57
CA LEU A 81 1.72 -6.86 16.65
C LEU A 81 1.80 -8.17 17.42
N GLU A 82 0.69 -8.89 17.45
CA GLU A 82 0.62 -10.21 18.06
C GLU A 82 0.77 -11.29 16.99
N CYS A 83 1.38 -12.41 17.38
CA CYS A 83 1.54 -13.56 16.53
C CYS A 83 0.18 -14.26 16.38
N PRO A 84 -0.37 -14.42 15.18
CA PRO A 84 -1.67 -15.07 14.99
C PRO A 84 -1.64 -16.58 15.24
N ASN A 85 -0.46 -17.18 15.41
CA ASN A 85 -0.28 -18.64 15.54
C ASN A 85 0.37 -19.08 16.86
N CYS A 86 0.67 -18.12 17.76
CA CYS A 86 1.07 -18.43 19.12
C CYS A 86 -0.06 -17.97 20.01
N GLU A 87 -0.92 -18.91 20.38
CA GLU A 87 -1.78 -18.76 21.56
C GLU A 87 -0.91 -18.87 22.83
#